data_AF-A0A2A2KID6-F1
#
_entry.id   AF-A0A2A2KID6-F1
#
_cell.length_a   1.000
_cell.length_b   1.000
_cell.length_c   1.000
_cell.angle_alpha   90.00
_cell.angle_beta   90.00
_cell.angle_gamma   90.00
#
_symmetry.space_group_name_H-M   'P 1'
#
loop_
_entity.id
_entity.type
_entity.pdbx_description
1 polymer ?
#
loop_
_entity_poly.entity_id
_entity_poly.type
_entity_poly.pdbx_seq_one_letter_code
_entity_poly.pdbx_strand_id
1 'polypeptide(L)'
;MASSEDFESDVVRASDETRDDDNVPDWERYSENLIPNRRGRQAGAILKTKGLGTSQSSMESEADKKLDETMDECQTSEDPLDLCLQFCKWFENRFQNINQRLYYKLLWRIVEKYSLDSRYLEDERMLKIWSRLADNSLGHGYEIYQHAVSHGSLVRCAQIYVQWSLEYELRDAVNEARKVLHRGIRSGATPISVLQDAIDELEVREARRQMEKLQNDSWEVADMEIDDLQGEHRLPFTRLPVMDDGHSAPIVRLPSIMTDHSASKYQQCSANKSQRPVINNDAATFEVTNSR
;
A
#
# COMPACT_ATOMS: atom_id res chain seq x y z
N MET A 1 50.66 8.07 -73.17
CA MET A 1 50.22 8.60 -71.86
C MET A 1 48.95 9.38 -72.09
N ALA A 2 47.95 9.16 -71.22
CA ALA A 2 46.54 9.58 -71.29
C ALA A 2 45.68 8.75 -72.27
N SER A 3 44.51 8.22 -71.92
CA SER A 3 43.83 7.98 -70.64
C SER A 3 42.79 6.88 -70.91
N SER A 4 42.61 5.95 -69.97
CA SER A 4 41.53 4.96 -70.01
C SER A 4 40.19 5.63 -69.77
N GLU A 5 39.24 5.40 -70.68
CA GLU A 5 37.80 5.51 -70.45
C GLU A 5 37.31 4.10 -70.12
N ASP A 6 36.95 3.86 -68.86
CA ASP A 6 36.24 2.65 -68.46
C ASP A 6 34.77 2.98 -68.17
N PHE A 7 33.95 2.15 -68.80
CA PHE A 7 32.53 2.22 -69.06
C PHE A 7 31.73 1.70 -67.86
N GLU A 8 30.56 2.32 -67.65
CA GLU A 8 29.56 1.98 -66.63
C GLU A 8 29.16 0.51 -66.60
N SER A 9 28.86 0.00 -65.40
CA SER A 9 27.74 -0.93 -65.24
C SER A 9 27.06 -0.75 -63.88
N ASP A 10 25.80 -0.35 -63.97
CA ASP A 10 24.82 -0.23 -62.89
C ASP A 10 24.62 -1.55 -62.14
N VAL A 11 24.68 -1.49 -60.81
CA VAL A 11 24.00 -2.45 -59.93
C VAL A 11 23.09 -1.66 -59.02
N VAL A 12 21.84 -1.53 -59.45
CA VAL A 12 20.70 -1.13 -58.63
C VAL A 12 20.50 -2.20 -57.55
N ARG A 13 21.08 -1.97 -56.37
CA ARG A 13 20.73 -2.73 -55.17
C ARG A 13 19.59 -2.00 -54.48
N ALA A 14 18.39 -2.57 -54.63
CA ALA A 14 17.16 -2.13 -54.01
C ALA A 14 17.37 -1.76 -52.53
N SER A 15 16.85 -0.59 -52.18
CA SER A 15 16.70 -0.09 -50.82
C SER A 15 16.03 -1.17 -49.97
N ASP A 16 16.74 -1.57 -48.93
CA ASP A 16 16.21 -2.37 -47.83
C ASP A 16 15.16 -1.49 -47.13
N GLU A 17 13.88 -1.68 -47.49
CA GLU A 17 12.76 -1.19 -46.69
C GLU A 17 12.85 -1.92 -45.35
N THR A 18 13.56 -1.29 -44.41
CA THR A 18 13.46 -1.62 -43.00
C THR A 18 11.99 -1.50 -42.64
N ARG A 19 11.32 -2.64 -42.53
CA ARG A 19 10.03 -2.78 -41.89
C ARG A 19 10.12 -2.05 -40.56
N ASP A 20 9.39 -0.95 -40.43
CA ASP A 20 9.12 -0.27 -39.16
C ASP A 20 8.29 -1.20 -38.27
N ASP A 21 8.94 -2.24 -37.73
CA ASP A 21 8.41 -3.11 -36.66
C ASP A 21 8.55 -2.43 -35.28
N ASP A 22 8.99 -1.17 -35.25
CA ASP A 22 9.22 -0.35 -34.06
C ASP A 22 7.97 0.44 -33.59
N ASN A 23 6.77 0.03 -33.99
CA ASN A 23 5.53 0.62 -33.45
C ASN A 23 4.96 -0.19 -32.28
N VAL A 24 5.81 -0.84 -31.49
CA VAL A 24 5.43 -1.27 -30.13
C VAL A 24 5.40 0.00 -29.30
N PRO A 25 4.24 0.47 -28.83
CA PRO A 25 4.17 1.70 -28.05
C PRO A 25 5.08 1.58 -26.82
N ASP A 26 6.02 2.53 -26.66
CA ASP A 26 7.05 2.54 -25.61
C ASP A 26 6.51 2.27 -24.18
N TRP A 27 5.22 2.48 -23.92
CA TRP A 27 4.57 2.19 -22.64
C TRP A 27 4.46 0.70 -22.29
N GLU A 28 4.45 -0.21 -23.26
CA GLU A 28 4.38 -1.66 -23.01
C GLU A 28 5.63 -2.14 -22.26
N ARG A 29 6.80 -1.57 -22.58
CA ARG A 29 8.10 -1.88 -21.95
C ARG A 29 8.21 -1.45 -20.49
N TYR A 30 7.41 -0.47 -20.07
CA TYR A 30 7.43 0.07 -18.70
C TYR A 30 6.18 -0.28 -17.90
N SER A 31 5.24 -1.02 -18.50
CA SER A 31 3.96 -1.37 -17.89
C SER A 31 4.12 -2.11 -16.56
N GLU A 32 5.14 -2.98 -16.43
CA GLU A 32 5.46 -3.70 -15.19
C GLU A 32 5.92 -2.80 -14.04
N ASN A 33 6.43 -1.59 -14.34
CA ASN A 33 6.88 -0.61 -13.35
C ASN A 33 5.79 0.41 -12.98
N LEU A 34 4.56 0.23 -13.45
CA LEU A 34 3.46 1.15 -13.18
C LEU A 34 2.57 0.61 -12.07
N ILE A 35 2.52 1.31 -10.94
CA ILE A 35 1.53 1.03 -9.89
C ILE A 35 0.12 1.41 -10.43
N PRO A 36 -0.88 0.52 -10.30
CA PRO A 36 -2.28 0.84 -10.59
C PRO A 36 -2.73 2.06 -9.79
N ASN A 37 -3.20 3.10 -10.49
CA ASN A 37 -3.70 4.32 -9.85
C ASN A 37 -5.20 4.45 -10.12
N ARG A 38 -6.01 4.57 -9.06
CA ARG A 38 -7.47 4.79 -9.14
C ARG A 38 -7.83 6.03 -9.98
N ARG A 39 -6.92 7.00 -10.11
CA ARG A 39 -7.13 8.28 -10.81
C ARG A 39 -6.61 8.29 -12.25
N GLY A 40 -6.00 7.21 -12.72
CA GLY A 40 -5.32 7.14 -14.01
C GLY A 40 -3.99 7.91 -14.03
N ARG A 41 -3.34 7.96 -15.21
CA ARG A 41 -2.06 8.64 -15.44
C ARG A 41 -2.07 9.37 -16.79
N GLN A 42 -1.28 10.43 -16.91
CA GLN A 42 -1.07 11.09 -18.20
C GLN A 42 -0.09 10.27 -19.05
N ALA A 43 -0.45 9.95 -20.29
CA ALA A 43 0.38 9.14 -21.20
C ALA A 43 1.79 9.74 -21.41
N GLY A 44 1.89 11.06 -21.50
CA GLY A 44 3.17 11.77 -21.64
C GLY A 44 4.10 11.66 -20.42
N ALA A 45 3.57 11.39 -19.23
CA ALA A 45 4.39 11.18 -18.03
C ALA A 45 5.03 9.79 -18.00
N ILE A 46 4.40 8.80 -18.66
CA ILE A 46 4.96 7.45 -18.81
C ILE A 46 6.25 7.50 -19.64
N LEU A 47 6.21 8.27 -20.73
CA LEU A 47 7.33 8.45 -21.66
C LEU A 47 8.50 9.27 -21.07
N LYS A 48 8.23 10.16 -20.11
CA LYS A 48 9.24 11.09 -19.56
C LYS A 48 10.17 10.47 -18.51
N THR A 49 9.87 9.30 -17.97
CA THR A 49 10.76 8.61 -17.00
C THR A 49 11.82 7.74 -17.66
N LYS A 50 11.86 7.74 -18.99
CA LYS A 50 12.92 7.17 -19.83
C LYS A 50 14.27 7.60 -19.26
N GLY A 51 14.98 6.68 -18.59
CA GLY A 51 16.39 6.84 -18.24
C GLY A 51 16.76 7.14 -16.78
N LEU A 52 15.88 7.00 -15.79
CA LEU A 52 16.26 7.22 -14.39
C LEU A 52 16.97 6.03 -13.73
N GLY A 53 18.24 5.83 -14.10
CA GLY A 53 19.22 5.09 -13.30
C GLY A 53 19.76 5.90 -12.12
N THR A 54 18.92 6.69 -11.45
CA THR A 54 19.33 7.61 -10.38
C THR A 54 19.15 6.94 -9.01
N SER A 55 20.15 7.03 -8.13
CA SER A 55 20.09 6.46 -6.78
C SER A 55 18.91 7.03 -5.97
N GLN A 56 18.23 6.20 -5.16
CA GLN A 56 17.07 6.59 -4.34
C GLN A 56 17.33 7.85 -3.51
N SER A 57 18.53 8.01 -2.94
CA SER A 57 18.90 9.19 -2.14
C SER A 57 18.90 10.50 -2.95
N SER A 58 19.28 10.45 -4.23
CA SER A 58 19.22 11.61 -5.12
C SER A 58 17.78 12.02 -5.40
N MET A 59 16.89 11.05 -5.55
CA MET A 59 15.45 11.27 -5.77
C MET A 59 14.76 11.87 -4.54
N GLU A 60 15.10 11.37 -3.34
CA GLU A 60 14.58 11.93 -2.08
C GLU A 60 15.00 13.39 -1.92
N SER A 61 16.28 13.71 -2.16
CA SER A 61 16.79 15.07 -2.07
C SER A 61 16.13 16.01 -3.09
N GLU A 62 15.87 15.54 -4.32
CA GLU A 62 15.15 16.32 -5.34
C GLU A 62 13.72 16.62 -4.90
N ALA A 63 13.01 15.62 -4.34
CA ALA A 63 11.64 15.79 -3.87
C ALA A 63 11.53 16.73 -2.66
N ASP A 64 12.42 16.59 -1.67
CA ASP A 64 12.47 17.49 -0.51
C ASP A 64 12.75 18.93 -0.97
N LYS A 65 13.73 19.16 -1.86
CA LYS A 65 14.03 20.49 -2.41
C LYS A 65 12.83 21.11 -3.14
N LYS A 66 12.16 20.32 -3.99
CA LYS A 66 11.00 20.82 -4.74
C LYS A 66 9.85 21.19 -3.80
N LEU A 67 9.66 20.44 -2.72
CA LEU A 67 8.66 20.79 -1.71
C LEU A 67 9.05 22.09 -1.00
N ASP A 68 10.32 22.26 -0.63
CA ASP A 68 10.79 23.47 0.06
C ASP A 68 10.59 24.72 -0.82
N GLU A 69 10.95 24.66 -2.10
CA GLU A 69 10.66 25.72 -3.09
C GLU A 69 9.15 26.05 -3.14
N THR A 70 8.31 25.02 -3.21
CA THR A 70 6.85 25.20 -3.23
C THR A 70 6.35 25.85 -1.94
N MET A 71 6.93 25.47 -0.79
CA MET A 71 6.56 26.01 0.52
C MET A 71 6.94 27.48 0.68
N ASP A 72 8.00 27.92 0.02
CA ASP A 72 8.43 29.33 -0.03
C ASP A 72 7.52 30.14 -0.96
N GLU A 73 7.19 29.60 -2.14
CA GLU A 73 6.21 30.21 -3.06
C GLU A 73 4.84 30.35 -2.38
N CYS A 74 4.41 29.34 -1.63
CA CYS A 74 3.16 29.38 -0.86
C CYS A 74 3.06 30.55 0.13
N GLN A 75 4.18 31.04 0.67
CA GLN A 75 4.16 32.15 1.64
C GLN A 75 3.78 33.48 1.01
N THR A 76 4.07 33.65 -0.28
CA THR A 76 3.78 34.87 -1.04
C THR A 76 2.53 34.75 -1.90
N SER A 77 2.08 33.52 -2.16
CA SER A 77 0.88 33.24 -2.95
C SER A 77 -0.43 33.54 -2.22
N GLU A 78 -1.44 33.96 -2.97
CA GLU A 78 -2.81 34.12 -2.48
C GLU A 78 -3.48 32.77 -2.18
N ASP A 79 -3.18 31.75 -3.00
CA ASP A 79 -3.72 30.38 -2.91
C ASP A 79 -2.61 29.32 -2.78
N PRO A 80 -2.07 29.11 -1.56
CA PRO A 80 -1.03 28.12 -1.32
C PRO A 80 -1.48 26.68 -1.56
N LEU A 81 -2.78 26.39 -1.51
CA LEU A 81 -3.28 25.01 -1.65
C LEU A 81 -3.19 24.53 -3.10
N ASP A 82 -3.40 25.41 -4.07
CA ASP A 82 -3.23 25.06 -5.49
C ASP A 82 -1.78 24.71 -5.81
N LEU A 83 -0.81 25.49 -5.32
CA LEU A 83 0.63 25.18 -5.45
C LEU A 83 0.97 23.80 -4.84
N CYS A 84 0.41 23.50 -3.66
CA CYS A 84 0.58 22.19 -3.03
C CYS A 84 0.01 21.05 -3.89
N LEU A 85 -1.13 21.27 -4.56
CA LEU A 85 -1.71 20.29 -5.49
C LEU A 85 -0.88 20.15 -6.77
N GLN A 86 -0.29 21.23 -7.28
CA GLN A 86 0.64 21.18 -8.41
C GLN A 86 1.89 20.36 -8.04
N PHE A 87 2.42 20.53 -6.82
CA PHE A 87 3.48 19.69 -6.28
C PHE A 87 3.07 18.21 -6.23
N CYS A 88 1.87 17.90 -5.73
CA CYS A 88 1.36 16.52 -5.71
C CYS A 88 1.33 15.90 -7.12
N LYS A 89 0.83 16.64 -8.12
CA LYS A 89 0.81 16.21 -9.53
C LYS A 89 2.23 16.00 -10.07
N TRP A 90 3.15 16.92 -9.76
CA TRP A 90 4.56 16.79 -10.16
C TRP A 90 5.17 15.51 -9.56
N PHE A 91 4.98 15.27 -8.27
CA PHE A 91 5.51 14.10 -7.57
C PHE A 91 4.98 12.79 -8.18
N GLU A 92 3.66 12.69 -8.38
CA GLU A 92 3.00 11.51 -8.98
C GLU A 92 3.48 11.22 -10.41
N ASN A 93 3.80 12.25 -11.18
CA ASN A 93 4.32 12.12 -12.54
C ASN A 93 5.82 11.77 -12.56
N ARG A 94 6.58 12.34 -11.61
CA ARG A 94 8.03 12.19 -11.51
C ARG A 94 8.42 10.81 -10.99
N PHE A 95 7.67 10.29 -10.02
CA PHE A 95 7.92 9.03 -9.33
C PHE A 95 6.89 7.97 -9.73
N GLN A 96 7.20 7.20 -10.78
CA GLN A 96 6.33 6.12 -11.27
C GLN A 96 6.15 4.98 -10.27
N ASN A 97 7.27 4.57 -9.67
CA ASN A 97 7.33 3.79 -8.44
C ASN A 97 7.18 4.78 -7.29
N ILE A 98 5.97 4.92 -6.78
CA ILE A 98 5.69 5.82 -5.67
C ILE A 98 6.49 5.31 -4.47
N ASN A 99 7.51 6.06 -4.06
CA ASN A 99 8.11 5.89 -2.74
C ASN A 99 7.05 6.32 -1.72
N GLN A 100 6.13 5.41 -1.37
CA GLN A 100 4.94 5.71 -0.54
C GLN A 100 5.34 6.39 0.77
N ARG A 101 6.41 5.91 1.41
CA ARG A 101 6.98 6.50 2.62
C ARG A 101 7.47 7.94 2.42
N LEU A 102 8.16 8.21 1.32
CA LEU A 102 8.63 9.57 0.99
C LEU A 102 7.43 10.48 0.74
N TYR A 103 6.47 10.03 -0.06
CA TYR A 103 5.29 10.84 -0.38
C TYR A 103 4.46 11.14 0.86
N TYR A 104 4.25 10.14 1.72
CA TYR A 104 3.59 10.30 3.01
C TYR A 104 4.27 11.38 3.86
N LYS A 105 5.60 11.35 4.01
CA LYS A 105 6.38 12.36 4.75
C LYS A 105 6.14 13.77 4.18
N LEU A 106 6.19 13.91 2.86
CA LEU A 106 6.04 15.20 2.18
C LEU A 106 4.61 15.74 2.29
N LEU A 107 3.60 14.87 2.12
CA LEU A 107 2.19 15.22 2.29
C LEU A 107 1.88 15.62 3.74
N TRP A 108 2.47 14.94 4.72
CA TRP A 108 2.30 15.28 6.13
C TRP A 108 2.74 16.72 6.41
N ARG A 109 3.89 17.15 5.88
CA ARG A 109 4.38 18.54 6.00
C ARG A 109 3.39 19.56 5.43
N ILE A 110 2.74 19.24 4.31
CA ILE A 110 1.73 20.12 3.69
C ILE A 110 0.51 20.24 4.59
N VAL A 111 0.00 19.11 5.05
CA VAL A 111 -1.20 19.04 5.88
C VAL A 111 -0.99 19.72 7.23
N GLU A 112 0.14 19.49 7.87
CA GLU A 112 0.49 20.13 9.15
C GLU A 112 0.49 21.67 9.05
N LYS A 113 0.92 22.22 7.92
CA LYS A 113 0.97 23.68 7.71
C LYS A 113 -0.38 24.29 7.33
N TYR A 114 -1.18 23.63 6.49
CA TYR A 114 -2.36 24.26 5.86
C TYR A 114 -3.71 23.68 6.30
N SER A 115 -3.77 22.54 6.99
CA SER A 115 -5.04 21.86 7.30
C SER A 115 -5.97 22.62 8.24
N LEU A 116 -5.43 23.49 9.10
CA LEU A 116 -6.20 24.32 10.05
C LEU A 116 -6.47 25.74 9.55
N ASP A 117 -6.03 26.08 8.34
CA ASP A 117 -6.35 27.36 7.76
C ASP A 117 -7.86 27.43 7.49
N SER A 118 -8.51 28.46 8.04
CA SER A 118 -9.94 28.73 7.89
C SER A 118 -10.44 28.66 6.44
N ARG A 119 -9.57 28.99 5.48
CA ARG A 119 -9.87 28.95 4.03
C ARG A 119 -10.08 27.54 3.49
N TYR A 120 -9.51 26.53 4.13
CA TYR A 120 -9.46 25.15 3.62
C TYR A 120 -10.19 24.13 4.49
N LEU A 121 -10.85 24.58 5.57
CA LEU A 121 -11.57 23.71 6.50
C LEU A 121 -12.71 22.93 5.86
N GLU A 122 -13.25 23.39 4.73
CA GLU A 122 -14.33 22.73 3.98
C GLU A 122 -13.99 22.53 2.49
N ASP A 123 -12.72 22.74 2.11
CA ASP A 123 -12.30 22.72 0.70
C ASP A 123 -12.04 21.28 0.20
N GLU A 124 -12.67 20.91 -0.92
CA GLU A 124 -12.47 19.61 -1.58
C GLU A 124 -10.99 19.39 -1.99
N ARG A 125 -10.24 20.46 -2.25
CA ARG A 125 -8.81 20.40 -2.56
C ARG A 125 -7.99 19.89 -1.38
N MET A 126 -8.35 20.27 -0.17
CA MET A 126 -7.71 19.79 1.05
C MET A 126 -8.04 18.30 1.25
N LEU A 127 -9.28 17.90 0.98
CA LEU A 127 -9.67 16.49 1.01
C LEU A 127 -8.82 15.65 0.06
N LYS A 128 -8.54 16.14 -1.15
CA LYS A 128 -7.67 15.45 -2.12
C LYS A 128 -6.23 15.27 -1.62
N ILE A 129 -5.74 16.08 -0.69
CA ILE A 129 -4.41 15.91 -0.08
C ILE A 129 -4.49 14.88 1.04
N TRP A 130 -5.52 14.96 1.90
CA TRP A 130 -5.77 13.96 2.94
C TRP A 130 -5.98 12.55 2.36
N SER A 131 -6.72 12.41 1.26
CA SER A 131 -6.90 11.11 0.61
C SER A 131 -5.58 10.54 0.07
N ARG A 132 -4.69 11.37 -0.48
CA ARG A 132 -3.35 10.92 -0.88
C ARG A 132 -2.54 10.47 0.31
N LEU A 133 -2.63 11.18 1.43
CA LEU A 133 -1.94 10.81 2.66
C LEU A 133 -2.46 9.46 3.18
N ALA A 134 -3.77 9.24 3.16
CA ALA A 134 -4.42 7.98 3.52
C ALA A 134 -3.99 6.84 2.59
N ASP A 135 -4.01 7.04 1.27
CA ASP A 135 -3.57 6.04 0.28
C ASP A 135 -2.10 5.62 0.48
N ASN A 136 -1.25 6.51 1.01
CA ASN A 136 0.18 6.26 1.24
C ASN A 136 0.51 5.84 2.69
N SER A 137 -0.50 5.51 3.51
CA SER A 137 -0.34 5.17 4.93
C SER A 137 -0.15 3.68 5.22
N LEU A 138 0.20 2.86 4.23
CA LEU A 138 0.45 1.41 4.38
C LEU A 138 -0.68 0.64 5.09
N GLY A 139 -1.94 1.00 4.82
CA GLY A 139 -3.07 0.34 5.45
C GLY A 139 -3.46 0.93 6.82
N HIS A 140 -3.16 2.21 7.06
CA HIS A 140 -3.68 2.97 8.20
C HIS A 140 -4.56 4.16 7.77
N GLY A 141 -5.21 4.06 6.60
CA GLY A 141 -5.95 5.18 6.00
C GLY A 141 -7.09 5.71 6.87
N TYR A 142 -7.77 4.83 7.61
CA TYR A 142 -8.82 5.23 8.56
C TYR A 142 -8.27 6.10 9.70
N GLU A 143 -7.05 5.85 10.17
CA GLU A 143 -6.40 6.65 11.23
C GLU A 143 -6.07 8.05 10.72
N ILE A 144 -5.70 8.16 9.44
CA ILE A 144 -5.44 9.45 8.79
C ILE A 144 -6.71 10.31 8.75
N TYR A 145 -7.84 9.73 8.33
CA TYR A 145 -9.11 10.44 8.33
C TYR A 145 -9.62 10.75 9.74
N GLN A 146 -9.44 9.82 10.68
CA GLN A 146 -9.74 10.06 12.09
C GLN A 146 -8.93 11.23 12.63
N HIS A 147 -7.62 11.26 12.35
CA HIS A 147 -6.72 12.32 12.75
C HIS A 147 -7.18 13.66 12.14
N ALA A 148 -7.44 13.72 10.83
CA ALA A 148 -7.92 14.92 10.15
C ALA A 148 -9.13 15.55 10.84
N VAL A 149 -10.18 14.75 11.09
CA VAL A 149 -11.42 15.22 11.74
C VAL A 149 -11.16 15.59 13.20
N SER A 150 -10.35 14.82 13.94
CA SER A 150 -10.01 15.12 15.34
C SER A 150 -9.17 16.39 15.49
N HIS A 151 -8.33 16.68 14.49
CA HIS A 151 -7.49 17.85 14.43
C HIS A 151 -8.29 19.11 14.07
N GLY A 152 -9.50 18.96 13.51
CA GLY A 152 -10.38 20.06 13.14
C GLY A 152 -10.43 20.35 11.64
N SER A 153 -9.70 19.58 10.83
CA SER A 153 -9.73 19.69 9.36
C SER A 153 -10.94 18.95 8.79
N LEU A 154 -11.66 19.56 7.84
CA LEU A 154 -12.73 18.91 7.06
C LEU A 154 -13.90 18.36 7.89
N VAL A 155 -14.10 18.85 9.11
CA VAL A 155 -15.14 18.36 10.04
C VAL A 155 -16.55 18.45 9.43
N ARG A 156 -16.79 19.47 8.60
CA ARG A 156 -18.09 19.72 7.94
C ARG A 156 -18.15 19.22 6.49
N CYS A 157 -17.09 18.59 5.98
CA CYS A 157 -17.07 18.00 4.65
C CYS A 157 -17.70 16.60 4.70
N ALA A 158 -18.84 16.37 4.05
CA ALA A 158 -19.48 15.04 4.05
C ALA A 158 -18.56 13.94 3.47
N GLN A 159 -17.84 14.28 2.41
CA GLN A 159 -17.04 13.33 1.64
C GLN A 159 -15.89 12.70 2.47
N ILE A 160 -15.36 13.38 3.49
CA ILE A 160 -14.32 12.78 4.35
C ILE A 160 -14.85 11.58 5.14
N TYR A 161 -16.09 11.65 5.62
CA TYR A 161 -16.72 10.57 6.36
C TYR A 161 -17.05 9.38 5.45
N VAL A 162 -17.41 9.64 4.20
CA VAL A 162 -17.60 8.58 3.19
C VAL A 162 -16.29 7.87 2.89
N GLN A 163 -15.19 8.60 2.65
CA GLN A 163 -13.89 7.98 2.41
C GLN A 163 -13.40 7.21 3.65
N TRP A 164 -13.64 7.76 4.84
CA TRP A 164 -13.30 7.10 6.09
C TRP A 164 -14.12 5.83 6.34
N SER A 165 -15.41 5.82 6.04
CA SER A 165 -16.24 4.61 6.20
C SER A 165 -15.83 3.51 5.23
N LEU A 166 -15.44 3.86 4.00
CA LEU A 166 -14.92 2.89 3.02
C LEU A 166 -13.64 2.21 3.49
N GLU A 167 -12.74 2.92 4.18
CA GLU A 167 -11.55 2.31 4.78
C GLU A 167 -11.89 1.28 5.87
N TYR A 168 -12.92 1.52 6.68
CA TYR A 168 -13.41 0.52 7.63
C TYR A 168 -14.10 -0.66 6.92
N GLU A 169 -14.88 -0.39 5.87
CA GLU A 169 -15.54 -1.43 5.08
C GLU A 169 -14.53 -2.37 4.41
N LEU A 170 -13.40 -1.84 3.92
CA LEU A 170 -12.30 -2.63 3.34
C LEU A 170 -11.65 -3.59 4.36
N ARG A 171 -11.76 -3.28 5.66
CA ARG A 171 -11.24 -4.10 6.77
C ARG A 171 -12.32 -5.00 7.37
N ASP A 172 -13.47 -5.13 6.71
CA ASP A 172 -14.65 -5.84 7.19
C ASP A 172 -15.21 -5.32 8.53
N ALA A 173 -14.87 -4.07 8.90
CA ALA A 173 -15.32 -3.40 10.12
C ALA A 173 -16.59 -2.57 9.87
N VAL A 174 -17.64 -3.20 9.37
CA VAL A 174 -18.87 -2.54 8.87
C VAL A 174 -19.58 -1.71 9.96
N ASN A 175 -19.58 -2.19 11.20
CA ASN A 175 -20.17 -1.45 12.32
C ASN A 175 -19.43 -0.13 12.59
N GLU A 176 -18.11 -0.08 12.40
CA GLU A 176 -17.34 1.16 12.52
C GLU A 176 -17.61 2.09 11.33
N ALA A 177 -17.75 1.53 10.12
CA ALA A 177 -18.16 2.30 8.94
C ALA A 177 -19.51 3.02 9.15
N ARG A 178 -20.53 2.33 9.68
CA ARG A 178 -21.83 2.93 10.04
C ARG A 178 -21.67 4.06 11.07
N LYS A 179 -20.89 3.84 12.13
CA LYS A 179 -20.64 4.84 13.18
C LYS A 179 -20.00 6.10 12.61
N VAL A 180 -19.06 5.97 11.66
CA VAL A 180 -18.41 7.10 10.99
C VAL A 180 -19.41 7.91 10.18
N LEU A 181 -20.28 7.28 9.39
CA LEU A 181 -21.29 7.99 8.59
C LEU A 181 -22.27 8.76 9.49
N HIS A 182 -22.78 8.12 10.55
CA HIS A 182 -23.63 8.79 11.54
C HIS A 182 -22.88 9.87 12.33
N ARG A 183 -21.57 9.76 12.51
CA ARG A 183 -20.75 10.83 13.07
C ARG A 183 -20.73 12.04 12.14
N GLY A 184 -20.58 11.86 10.82
CA GLY A 184 -20.67 12.94 9.84
C GLY A 184 -21.99 13.70 9.92
N ILE A 185 -23.11 12.98 10.06
CA ILE A 185 -24.44 13.59 10.24
C ILE A 185 -24.49 14.42 11.52
N ARG A 186 -24.01 13.89 12.65
CA ARG A 186 -23.98 14.60 13.93
C ARG A 186 -23.06 15.82 13.93
N SER A 187 -21.96 15.76 13.17
CA SER A 187 -21.04 16.89 12.95
C SER A 187 -21.63 17.98 12.05
N GLY A 188 -22.82 17.78 11.48
CA GLY A 188 -23.44 18.73 10.56
C GLY A 188 -22.71 18.84 9.22
N ALA A 189 -22.11 17.74 8.75
CA ALA A 189 -21.37 17.73 7.50
C ALA A 189 -22.31 17.84 6.29
N THR A 190 -21.87 18.59 5.28
CA THR A 190 -22.67 18.90 4.09
C THR A 190 -21.98 18.43 2.80
N PRO A 191 -22.75 18.02 1.77
CA PRO A 191 -24.21 17.83 1.76
C PRO A 191 -24.64 16.54 2.50
N ILE A 192 -25.80 16.58 3.17
CA ILE A 192 -26.30 15.45 3.97
C ILE A 192 -26.74 14.26 3.11
N SER A 193 -27.18 14.54 1.87
CA SER A 193 -27.59 13.52 0.90
C SER A 193 -26.46 12.54 0.61
N VAL A 194 -25.22 13.04 0.47
CA VAL A 194 -24.03 12.20 0.24
C VAL A 194 -23.79 11.22 1.38
N LEU A 195 -24.09 11.59 2.62
CA LEU A 195 -23.99 10.67 3.76
C LEU A 195 -25.12 9.64 3.77
N GLN A 196 -26.33 10.05 3.40
CA GLN A 196 -27.48 9.15 3.32
C GLN A 196 -27.30 8.12 2.19
N ASP A 197 -26.91 8.58 1.01
CA ASP A 197 -26.58 7.73 -0.14
C ASP A 197 -25.48 6.72 0.24
N ALA A 198 -24.43 7.18 0.94
CA ALA A 198 -23.35 6.29 1.39
C ALA A 198 -23.80 5.26 2.45
N ILE A 199 -24.76 5.60 3.31
CA ILE A 199 -25.35 4.65 4.27
C ILE A 199 -26.16 3.60 3.50
N ASP A 200 -27.04 4.02 2.60
CA ASP A 200 -27.89 3.12 1.82
C ASP A 200 -27.03 2.16 0.98
N GLU A 201 -25.99 2.68 0.33
CA GLU A 201 -25.02 1.87 -0.40
C GLU A 201 -24.30 0.84 0.48
N LEU A 202 -23.88 1.24 1.68
CA LEU A 202 -23.24 0.34 2.64
C LEU A 202 -24.19 -0.79 3.04
N GLU A 203 -25.45 -0.47 3.36
CA GLU A 203 -26.46 -1.47 3.73
C GLU A 203 -26.77 -2.44 2.58
N VAL A 204 -26.85 -1.93 1.35
CA VAL A 204 -27.05 -2.78 0.16
C VAL A 204 -25.87 -3.73 -0.06
N ARG A 205 -24.63 -3.24 0.10
CA ARG A 205 -23.43 -4.09 -0.01
C ARG A 205 -23.39 -5.13 1.10
N GLU A 206 -23.71 -4.75 2.33
CA GLU A 206 -23.78 -5.65 3.48
C GLU A 206 -24.82 -6.76 3.27
N ALA A 207 -26.04 -6.40 2.87
CA ALA A 207 -27.12 -7.35 2.61
C ALA A 207 -26.73 -8.37 1.53
N ARG A 208 -26.04 -7.90 0.47
CA ARG A 208 -25.50 -8.79 -0.58
C ARG A 208 -24.45 -9.76 -0.02
N ARG A 209 -23.48 -9.27 0.75
CA ARG A 209 -22.45 -10.12 1.39
C ARG A 209 -23.09 -11.17 2.31
N GLN A 210 -24.13 -10.81 3.05
CA GLN A 210 -24.84 -11.75 3.92
C GLN A 210 -25.59 -12.82 3.13
N MET A 211 -26.24 -12.44 2.02
CA MET A 211 -26.93 -13.40 1.13
C MET A 211 -25.94 -14.36 0.46
N GLU A 212 -24.80 -13.87 0.00
CA GLU A 212 -23.72 -14.69 -0.57
C GLU A 212 -23.17 -15.69 0.45
N LYS A 213 -22.96 -15.27 1.71
CA LYS A 213 -22.55 -16.17 2.81
C LYS A 213 -23.56 -17.30 3.02
N LEU A 214 -24.86 -16.98 3.11
CA LEU A 214 -25.92 -17.98 3.27
C LEU A 214 -26.02 -18.95 2.08
N GLN A 215 -25.75 -18.48 0.86
CA GLN A 215 -25.72 -19.33 -0.34
C GLN A 215 -24.52 -20.27 -0.34
N ASN A 216 -23.34 -19.78 0.02
CA ASN A 216 -22.14 -20.60 0.12
C ASN A 216 -22.26 -21.63 1.24
N ASP A 217 -22.76 -21.24 2.42
CA ASP A 217 -23.04 -22.18 3.51
C ASP A 217 -23.96 -23.30 3.04
N SER A 218 -24.99 -22.98 2.24
CA SER A 218 -25.92 -23.98 1.69
C SER A 218 -25.31 -24.94 0.65
N TRP A 219 -24.25 -24.54 -0.05
CA TRP A 219 -23.52 -25.40 -1.00
C TRP A 219 -22.41 -26.21 -0.30
N GLU A 220 -21.75 -25.65 0.72
CA GLU A 220 -20.78 -26.38 1.53
C GLU A 220 -21.43 -27.55 2.29
N VAL A 221 -22.69 -27.44 2.75
CA VAL A 221 -23.38 -28.59 3.35
C VAL A 221 -23.70 -29.70 2.34
N ALA A 222 -23.84 -29.39 1.05
CA ALA A 222 -24.11 -30.38 0.01
C ALA A 222 -22.84 -31.16 -0.39
N ASP A 223 -21.66 -30.53 -0.31
CA ASP A 223 -20.37 -31.18 -0.57
C ASP A 223 -19.79 -31.89 0.68
N MET A 224 -20.29 -31.60 1.89
CA MET A 224 -19.90 -32.29 3.13
C MET A 224 -20.44 -33.73 3.27
N GLU A 225 -21.31 -34.23 2.38
CA GLU A 225 -21.65 -35.66 2.36
C GLU A 225 -20.55 -36.54 1.74
N ILE A 226 -19.42 -35.97 1.29
CA ILE A 226 -18.27 -36.72 0.75
C ILE A 226 -16.92 -36.15 1.23
N ASP A 227 -16.63 -36.08 2.54
CA ASP A 227 -15.27 -36.35 3.07
C ASP A 227 -15.23 -36.41 4.61
N ASP A 228 -15.74 -37.50 5.19
CA ASP A 228 -15.57 -37.84 6.62
C ASP A 228 -14.12 -38.35 6.91
N LEU A 229 -13.10 -37.77 6.26
CA LEU A 229 -11.69 -38.11 6.45
C LEU A 229 -10.84 -36.85 6.72
N GLN A 230 -10.67 -36.56 8.01
CA GLN A 230 -9.43 -36.01 8.57
C GLN A 230 -8.96 -34.62 8.08
N GLY A 231 -9.82 -33.61 8.11
CA GLY A 231 -9.35 -32.23 8.17
C GLY A 231 -8.69 -31.92 9.53
N GLU A 232 -7.35 -31.93 9.62
CA GLU A 232 -6.62 -31.48 10.82
C GLU A 232 -6.82 -29.97 11.03
N HIS A 233 -7.88 -29.59 11.75
CA HIS A 233 -8.05 -28.21 12.19
C HIS A 233 -7.01 -27.88 13.27
N ARG A 234 -6.32 -26.74 13.12
CA ARG A 234 -5.37 -26.25 14.12
C ARG A 234 -6.05 -26.11 15.48
N LEU A 235 -5.61 -26.89 16.46
CA LEU A 235 -6.10 -26.80 17.83
C LEU A 235 -5.33 -25.71 18.61
N PRO A 236 -6.01 -24.93 19.46
CA PRO A 236 -5.33 -24.01 20.35
C PRO A 236 -4.45 -24.79 21.34
N PHE A 237 -3.32 -24.20 21.73
CA PHE A 237 -2.35 -24.83 22.64
C PHE A 237 -2.96 -25.32 23.97
N THR A 238 -4.05 -24.70 24.40
CA THR A 238 -4.78 -25.07 25.64
C THR A 238 -5.50 -26.42 25.56
N ARG A 239 -5.65 -27.01 24.37
CA ARG A 239 -6.27 -28.32 24.16
C ARG A 239 -5.24 -29.43 23.92
N LEU A 240 -3.95 -29.13 24.02
CA LEU A 240 -2.93 -30.17 23.91
C LEU A 240 -3.05 -31.12 25.10
N PRO A 241 -3.21 -32.44 24.87
CA PRO A 241 -3.22 -33.39 25.96
C PRO A 241 -1.86 -33.41 26.65
N VAL A 242 -1.85 -33.44 27.98
CA VAL A 242 -0.63 -33.67 28.76
C VAL A 242 -0.21 -35.12 28.53
N MET A 243 0.94 -35.31 27.90
CA MET A 243 1.56 -36.63 27.81
C MET A 243 2.36 -36.84 29.10
N ASP A 244 1.81 -37.67 29.99
CA ASP A 244 2.44 -38.23 31.20
C ASP A 244 2.45 -37.34 32.48
N ASP A 245 2.58 -37.96 33.66
CA ASP A 245 2.50 -37.31 34.99
C ASP A 245 3.70 -36.37 35.30
N GLY A 246 4.66 -36.27 34.37
CA GLY A 246 5.86 -35.44 34.49
C GLY A 246 5.62 -34.00 34.04
N HIS A 247 6.00 -33.03 34.89
CA HIS A 247 5.81 -31.59 34.62
C HIS A 247 6.83 -30.99 33.63
N SER A 248 7.43 -31.80 32.75
CA SER A 248 8.50 -31.35 31.84
C SER A 248 8.21 -31.77 30.40
N ALA A 249 7.77 -30.82 29.58
CA ALA A 249 7.56 -31.04 28.16
C ALA A 249 8.90 -31.28 27.43
N PRO A 250 9.01 -32.30 26.56
CA PRO A 250 10.22 -32.53 25.79
C PRO A 250 10.42 -31.38 24.78
N ILE A 251 11.60 -30.76 24.80
CA ILE A 251 11.98 -29.75 23.80
C ILE A 251 12.42 -30.48 22.53
N VAL A 252 11.47 -30.74 21.63
CA VAL A 252 11.75 -31.24 20.28
C VAL A 252 11.77 -30.03 19.33
N ARG A 253 12.95 -29.69 18.81
CA ARG A 253 13.07 -28.68 17.74
C ARG A 253 12.79 -29.37 16.41
N LEU A 254 11.53 -29.29 15.94
CA LEU A 254 11.19 -29.71 14.59
C LEU A 254 11.61 -28.62 13.59
N PRO A 255 12.18 -28.97 12.41
CA PRO A 255 12.36 -28.01 11.34
C PRO A 255 11.00 -27.52 10.84
N SER A 256 10.91 -26.21 10.57
CA SER A 256 9.72 -25.62 9.95
C SER A 256 9.45 -26.34 8.63
N ILE A 257 8.24 -26.86 8.43
CA ILE A 257 7.81 -27.37 7.13
C ILE A 257 7.68 -26.15 6.21
N MET A 258 8.76 -25.84 5.49
CA MET A 258 8.69 -24.97 4.33
C MET A 258 8.25 -25.86 3.18
N THR A 259 7.08 -25.60 2.61
CA THR A 259 6.69 -26.19 1.33
C THR A 259 7.72 -25.78 0.28
N ASP A 260 8.29 -26.76 -0.43
CA ASP A 260 9.41 -26.62 -1.37
C ASP A 260 9.07 -25.78 -2.60
N HIS A 261 8.96 -24.46 -2.45
CA HIS A 261 8.92 -23.51 -3.56
C HIS A 261 9.91 -22.37 -3.35
N SER A 262 11.18 -22.71 -3.07
CA SER A 262 12.36 -21.89 -3.44
C SER A 262 13.63 -22.46 -2.79
N ALA A 263 14.23 -23.46 -3.41
CA ALA A 263 15.58 -23.88 -3.04
C ALA A 263 16.59 -22.84 -3.57
N SER A 264 17.03 -21.93 -2.70
CA SER A 264 18.25 -21.14 -2.93
C SER A 264 19.32 -21.56 -1.92
N LYS A 265 20.42 -22.07 -2.46
CA LYS A 265 21.54 -22.69 -1.78
C LYS A 265 22.25 -21.69 -0.86
N TYR A 266 22.24 -21.97 0.44
CA TYR A 266 23.30 -21.49 1.33
C TYR A 266 24.25 -22.64 1.66
N GLN A 267 25.50 -22.38 1.33
CA GLN A 267 26.64 -23.29 1.36
C GLN A 267 27.02 -23.59 2.81
N GLN A 268 26.93 -24.87 3.21
CA GLN A 268 27.43 -25.33 4.50
C GLN A 268 28.96 -25.28 4.51
N CYS A 269 29.53 -24.45 5.38
CA CYS A 269 30.96 -24.52 5.71
C CYS A 269 31.20 -25.71 6.64
N SER A 270 32.17 -26.53 6.24
CA SER A 270 32.61 -27.77 6.88
C SER A 270 33.05 -27.60 8.32
N ALA A 271 32.76 -28.65 9.09
CA ALA A 271 33.10 -28.83 10.49
C ALA A 271 34.61 -28.64 10.79
N ASN A 272 34.90 -27.89 11.86
CA ASN A 272 36.11 -28.07 12.65
C ASN A 272 35.71 -28.31 14.11
N LYS A 273 36.12 -29.46 14.64
CA LYS A 273 36.03 -29.82 16.05
C LYS A 273 36.77 -28.77 16.88
N SER A 274 36.05 -28.06 17.75
CA SER A 274 36.66 -27.33 18.86
C SER A 274 35.90 -27.62 20.15
N GLN A 275 36.69 -27.79 21.20
CA GLN A 275 36.35 -28.35 22.49
C GLN A 275 35.28 -27.52 23.23
N ARG A 276 34.39 -28.22 23.95
CA ARG A 276 33.43 -27.60 24.88
C ARG A 276 34.17 -26.92 26.04
N PRO A 277 33.88 -25.65 26.37
CA PRO A 277 34.11 -25.16 27.71
C PRO A 277 32.91 -25.50 28.60
N VAL A 278 33.20 -26.05 29.78
CA VAL A 278 32.25 -26.22 30.88
C VAL A 278 31.93 -24.83 31.43
N ILE A 279 30.65 -24.45 31.42
CA ILE A 279 30.17 -23.29 32.17
C ILE A 279 29.05 -23.80 33.08
N ASN A 280 29.36 -23.86 34.38
CA ASN A 280 28.40 -24.10 35.44
C ASN A 280 27.47 -22.88 35.53
N ASN A 281 26.19 -23.08 35.32
CA ASN A 281 25.16 -22.10 35.70
C ASN A 281 24.44 -22.64 36.92
N ASP A 282 24.97 -22.29 38.10
CA ASP A 282 24.20 -22.29 39.33
C ASP A 282 23.11 -21.19 39.19
N ALA A 283 21.92 -21.59 38.76
CA ALA A 283 20.74 -20.73 38.82
C ALA A 283 20.07 -20.90 40.19
N ALA A 284 20.03 -19.82 40.95
CA ALA A 284 19.42 -19.76 42.28
C ALA A 284 17.93 -20.14 42.24
N THR A 285 17.54 -21.00 43.18
CA THR A 285 16.16 -21.38 43.47
C THR A 285 15.42 -20.17 44.05
N PHE A 286 14.33 -19.75 43.39
CA PHE A 286 13.48 -18.67 43.90
C PHE A 286 12.34 -19.30 44.71
N GLU A 287 12.42 -19.21 46.04
CA GLU A 287 11.33 -19.62 46.93
C GLU A 287 10.27 -18.51 47.03
N VAL A 288 9.03 -18.86 46.69
CA VAL A 288 7.86 -18.00 46.91
C VAL A 288 7.32 -18.27 48.31
N THR A 289 7.54 -17.35 49.24
CA THR A 289 6.92 -17.38 50.56
C THR A 289 5.54 -16.72 50.50
N ASN A 290 4.48 -17.52 50.61
CA ASN A 290 3.12 -17.02 50.85
C ASN A 290 3.01 -16.59 52.31
N SER A 291 2.93 -15.28 52.56
CA SER A 291 2.51 -14.74 53.86
C SER A 291 1.00 -14.54 53.86
N ARG A 292 0.38 -15.01 54.93
CA ARG A 292 -1.05 -14.93 55.24
C ARG A 292 -1.32 -13.72 56.12
#